data_AF-A0A5J6FIH8-F1
#
_entry.id   AF-A0A5J6FIH8-F1
#
_cell.length_a   1.000
_cell.length_b   1.000
_cell.length_c   1.000
_cell.angle_alpha   90.00
_cell.angle_beta   90.00
_cell.angle_gamma   90.00
#
_symmetry.space_group_name_H-M   'P 1'
#
loop_
_entity.id
_entity.type
_entity.pdbx_description
1 polymer ?
#
loop_
_entity_poly.entity_id
_entity_poly.type
_entity_poly.pdbx_seq_one_letter_code
_entity_poly.pdbx_strand_id
1 'polypeptide(L)'
;MLANLRRISPDVEAEVQRLMPLLDDAEGWSEGELRWRDERDALLLFAKIAGLAPNDFSEVRLWDRTAAGAAFINGLVGTAVQPMLDDVRGRAATRFSAIGETVVRAFASRGGNRSYDFEATSITDQSVLDGREGSLDAYYYHVDTRTLVMLRYVRPGPNGLFSPDARHTLDEFHSCVHRLPRRDRRSADAYSLLDDPLFLRIHEPEPFTAALHRTSSGAIYPYGQVVAAISAAAEPGLPGPSVGAFTRHLVPTHFAQLVRDGWFGASGVPFEVVLDWVEATIGTAGVALMVVDFSLRQRGNGSGMKARA
;
A
#
# COMPACT_ATOMS: atom_id res chain seq x y z
N MET A 1 49.67 12.74 -21.74
CA MET A 1 49.78 13.89 -20.81
C MET A 1 48.46 14.03 -20.06
N LEU A 2 48.36 13.47 -18.86
CA LEU A 2 47.26 13.71 -17.92
C LEU A 2 47.66 14.90 -17.03
N ALA A 3 47.61 16.09 -17.59
CA ALA A 3 47.96 17.32 -16.89
C ALA A 3 46.76 18.26 -16.97
N ASN A 4 45.82 18.11 -16.04
CA ASN A 4 44.85 19.12 -15.55
C ASN A 4 43.67 18.49 -14.79
N LEU A 5 43.93 17.58 -13.85
CA LEU A 5 42.96 17.31 -12.78
C LEU A 5 43.43 18.08 -11.55
N ARG A 6 42.80 19.23 -11.28
CA ARG A 6 43.04 20.00 -10.06
C ARG A 6 42.63 19.13 -8.87
N ARG A 7 43.51 19.04 -7.87
CA ARG A 7 43.13 18.52 -6.54
C ARG A 7 41.93 19.33 -6.04
N ILE A 8 40.85 18.62 -5.74
CA ILE A 8 39.66 19.20 -5.11
C ILE A 8 40.10 19.77 -3.75
N SER A 9 39.70 21.00 -3.45
CA SER A 9 39.97 21.60 -2.14
C SER A 9 39.35 20.72 -1.04
N PRO A 10 40.00 20.51 0.11
CA PRO A 10 39.42 19.72 1.20
C PRO A 10 38.03 20.20 1.64
N ASP A 11 37.72 21.49 1.49
CA ASP A 11 36.37 22.02 1.74
C ASP A 11 35.34 21.58 0.70
N VAL A 12 35.76 21.47 -0.56
CA VAL A 12 34.92 20.95 -1.64
C VAL A 12 34.79 19.43 -1.53
N GLU A 13 35.83 18.73 -1.06
CA GLU A 13 35.76 17.30 -0.79
C GLU A 13 34.84 17.00 0.40
N ALA A 14 34.89 17.81 1.46
CA ALA A 14 33.96 17.72 2.58
C ALA A 14 32.52 18.04 2.18
N GLU A 15 32.31 19.07 1.33
CA GLU A 15 30.97 19.40 0.83
C GLU A 15 30.47 18.35 -0.17
N VAL A 16 31.34 17.78 -1.02
CA VAL A 16 31.01 16.65 -1.90
C VAL A 16 30.69 15.40 -1.08
N GLN A 17 31.41 15.10 0.01
CA GLN A 17 31.10 14.00 0.92
C GLN A 17 29.80 14.24 1.70
N ARG A 18 29.49 15.50 2.05
CA ARG A 18 28.21 15.88 2.66
C ARG A 18 27.05 15.74 1.67
N LEU A 19 27.27 16.07 0.41
CA LEU A 19 26.29 15.98 -0.66
C LEU A 19 26.24 14.58 -1.29
N MET A 20 27.23 13.72 -1.08
CA MET A 20 27.33 12.40 -1.70
C MET A 20 26.13 11.49 -1.37
N PRO A 21 25.65 11.40 -0.12
CA PRO A 21 24.42 10.67 0.20
C PRO A 21 23.15 11.27 -0.44
N LEU A 22 23.21 12.52 -0.92
CA LEU A 22 22.13 13.22 -1.65
C LEU A 22 22.32 13.13 -3.18
N LEU A 23 23.52 12.76 -3.63
CA LEU A 23 23.94 12.61 -5.02
C LEU A 23 24.17 11.13 -5.40
N ASP A 24 23.99 10.20 -4.45
CA ASP A 24 23.90 8.77 -4.68
C ASP A 24 22.60 8.48 -5.45
N ASP A 25 22.62 8.86 -6.73
CA ASP A 25 21.99 8.13 -7.83
C ASP A 25 22.79 6.83 -8.07
N ALA A 26 23.17 6.13 -6.99
CA ALA A 26 23.80 4.84 -7.06
C ALA A 26 22.80 3.86 -7.71
N GLU A 27 23.28 3.05 -8.64
CA GLU A 27 22.52 1.96 -9.24
C GLU A 27 21.85 1.11 -8.14
N GLY A 28 20.54 1.28 -7.97
CA GLY A 28 19.74 0.54 -6.99
C GLY A 28 19.42 1.34 -5.72
N TRP A 29 18.16 1.69 -5.56
CA TRP A 29 17.63 2.26 -4.31
C TRP A 29 17.65 1.22 -3.19
N SER A 30 17.87 1.65 -1.96
CA SER A 30 17.79 0.72 -0.83
C SER A 30 16.40 0.09 -0.75
N GLU A 31 16.34 -1.17 -0.31
CA GLU A 31 15.08 -1.87 -0.05
C GLU A 31 14.14 -1.06 0.86
N GLY A 32 14.71 -0.33 1.83
CA GLY A 32 13.97 0.57 2.70
C GLY A 32 13.32 1.74 1.96
N GLU A 33 14.04 2.40 1.04
CA GLU A 33 13.48 3.49 0.23
C GLU A 33 12.39 3.01 -0.71
N LEU A 34 12.57 1.84 -1.33
CA LEU A 34 11.55 1.24 -2.18
C LEU A 34 10.30 0.87 -1.39
N ARG A 35 10.47 0.37 -0.17
CA ARG A 35 9.34 0.12 0.73
C ARG A 35 8.63 1.41 1.14
N TRP A 36 9.37 2.47 1.50
CA TRP A 36 8.76 3.76 1.80
C TRP A 36 8.02 4.34 0.61
N ARG A 37 8.51 4.14 -0.62
CA ARG A 37 7.81 4.51 -1.86
C ARG A 37 6.48 3.76 -1.96
N ASP A 38 6.50 2.45 -1.78
CA ASP A 38 5.32 1.59 -1.89
C ASP A 38 4.28 1.98 -0.82
N GLU A 39 4.72 2.26 0.41
CA GLU A 39 3.87 2.69 1.54
C GLU A 39 3.28 4.08 1.33
N ARG A 40 4.11 5.05 0.90
CA ARG A 40 3.68 6.40 0.51
C ARG A 40 2.60 6.33 -0.57
N ASP A 41 2.82 5.52 -1.61
CA ASP A 41 1.88 5.39 -2.71
C ASP A 41 0.57 4.76 -2.31
N ALA A 42 0.62 3.71 -1.49
CA ALA A 42 -0.57 3.10 -0.93
C ALA A 42 -1.38 4.09 -0.10
N LEU A 43 -0.70 4.85 0.76
CA LEU A 43 -1.32 5.90 1.57
C LEU A 43 -1.99 6.96 0.69
N LEU A 44 -1.28 7.52 -0.30
CA LEU A 44 -1.82 8.53 -1.21
C LEU A 44 -3.02 8.00 -2.02
N LEU A 45 -2.96 6.75 -2.45
CA LEU A 45 -4.02 6.12 -3.22
C LEU A 45 -5.29 5.91 -2.38
N PHE A 46 -5.14 5.37 -1.17
CA PHE A 46 -6.24 5.14 -0.24
C PHE A 46 -6.81 6.44 0.32
N ALA A 47 -5.97 7.44 0.54
CA ALA A 47 -6.41 8.79 0.85
C ALA A 47 -7.30 9.38 -0.23
N LYS A 48 -6.93 9.21 -1.50
CA LYS A 48 -7.76 9.64 -2.63
C LYS A 48 -9.09 8.90 -2.69
N ILE A 49 -9.12 7.62 -2.32
CA ILE A 49 -10.36 6.83 -2.21
C ILE A 49 -11.26 7.41 -1.10
N ALA A 50 -10.70 7.67 0.09
CA ALA A 50 -11.39 8.37 1.19
C ALA A 50 -11.73 9.84 0.84
N GLY A 51 -11.16 10.33 -0.26
CA GLY A 51 -11.41 11.65 -0.83
C GLY A 51 -10.71 12.79 -0.10
N LEU A 52 -9.61 12.48 0.58
CA LEU A 52 -8.64 13.48 1.02
C LEU A 52 -7.86 14.01 -0.18
N ALA A 53 -7.58 15.31 -0.16
CA ALA A 53 -6.68 15.95 -1.08
C ALA A 53 -5.23 15.80 -0.60
N PRO A 54 -4.22 15.91 -1.49
CA PRO A 54 -2.82 15.92 -1.08
C PRO A 54 -2.49 16.97 0.00
N ASN A 55 -3.21 18.10 0.01
CA ASN A 55 -3.03 19.18 0.99
C ASN A 55 -3.59 18.85 2.39
N ASP A 56 -4.38 17.78 2.53
CA ASP A 56 -4.88 17.28 3.82
C ASP A 56 -3.79 16.49 4.58
N PHE A 57 -2.73 16.09 3.89
CA PHE A 57 -1.49 15.62 4.51
C PHE A 57 -0.66 16.85 4.86
N SER A 58 -0.37 17.03 6.16
CA SER A 58 0.67 17.96 6.62
C SER A 58 1.90 17.78 5.74
N GLU A 59 2.45 18.88 5.23
CA GLU A 59 3.38 18.94 4.10
C GLU A 59 4.32 17.72 4.02
N VAL A 60 3.98 16.73 3.17
CA VAL A 60 4.89 15.62 2.83
C VAL A 60 6.25 16.16 2.30
N ARG A 61 6.28 17.42 1.86
CA ARG A 61 7.49 18.21 1.55
C ARG A 61 8.46 18.38 2.72
N LEU A 62 7.99 18.29 3.95
CA LEU A 62 8.77 18.37 5.19
C LEU A 62 8.97 16.99 5.83
N TRP A 63 8.74 15.89 5.09
CA TRP A 63 9.00 14.56 5.59
C TRP A 63 10.49 14.38 5.93
N ASP A 64 10.76 14.04 7.19
CA ASP A 64 12.10 13.90 7.73
C ASP A 64 12.53 12.42 7.71
N ARG A 65 13.47 12.10 6.82
CA ARG A 65 14.06 10.75 6.71
C ARG A 65 14.72 10.28 8.01
N THR A 66 15.23 11.19 8.83
CA THR A 66 15.91 10.84 10.09
C THR A 66 14.93 10.46 11.20
N ALA A 67 13.70 10.99 11.14
CA ALA A 67 12.60 10.61 12.02
C ALA A 67 11.77 9.43 11.46
N ALA A 68 11.93 9.09 10.18
CA ALA A 68 11.31 7.93 9.58
C ALA A 68 11.99 6.64 10.08
N GLY A 69 11.29 5.92 10.96
CA GLY A 69 11.62 4.54 11.32
C GLY A 69 11.42 3.57 10.16
N ALA A 70 11.03 2.32 10.41
CA ALA A 70 10.81 1.37 9.31
C ALA A 70 9.64 1.77 8.40
N ALA A 71 8.70 2.56 8.91
CA ALA A 71 7.50 3.02 8.23
C ALA A 71 7.59 4.49 7.76
N PHE A 72 7.21 4.74 6.51
CA PHE A 72 7.11 6.07 5.90
C PHE A 72 6.17 6.97 6.69
N ILE A 73 5.03 6.45 7.15
CA ILE A 73 4.04 7.25 7.88
C ILE A 73 4.57 7.79 9.22
N ASN A 74 5.66 7.23 9.75
CA ASN A 74 6.26 7.71 10.99
C ASN A 74 6.81 9.14 10.86
N GLY A 75 7.37 9.46 9.69
CA GLY A 75 7.86 10.80 9.36
C GLY A 75 6.77 11.82 9.01
N LEU A 76 5.49 11.43 9.05
CA LEU A 76 4.37 12.34 8.82
C LEU A 76 3.80 12.88 10.13
N VAL A 77 3.43 14.17 10.10
CA VAL A 77 2.63 14.80 11.16
C VAL A 77 1.17 14.38 10.96
N GLY A 78 0.62 13.64 11.91
CA GLY A 78 -0.78 13.23 11.94
C GLY A 78 -1.51 13.70 13.19
N THR A 79 -2.82 13.48 13.24
CA THR A 79 -3.62 13.73 14.45
C THR A 79 -3.42 12.59 15.46
N ALA A 80 -3.43 12.92 16.75
CA ALA A 80 -3.42 11.91 17.80
C ALA A 80 -4.64 10.98 17.66
N VAL A 81 -4.39 9.68 17.57
CA VAL A 81 -5.45 8.67 17.59
C VAL A 81 -5.86 8.47 19.04
N GLN A 82 -7.09 8.86 19.37
CA GLN A 82 -7.69 8.50 20.65
C GLN A 82 -8.50 7.21 20.45
N PRO A 83 -8.08 6.08 21.05
CA PRO A 83 -8.88 4.87 21.02
C PRO A 83 -10.22 5.15 21.69
N MET A 84 -11.31 4.91 20.97
CA MET A 84 -12.65 4.95 21.53
C MET A 84 -13.06 3.54 21.92
N LEU A 85 -13.43 3.36 23.19
CA LEU A 85 -14.04 2.12 23.66
C LEU A 85 -15.28 1.84 22.78
N ASP A 86 -15.33 0.62 22.22
CA ASP A 86 -16.36 0.09 21.31
C ASP A 86 -16.28 0.46 19.81
N ASP A 87 -15.25 1.15 19.33
CA ASP A 87 -15.03 1.42 17.88
C ASP A 87 -13.89 0.57 17.29
N VAL A 88 -13.76 0.52 15.96
CA VAL A 88 -12.64 -0.13 15.24
C VAL A 88 -11.33 0.68 15.29
N ARG A 89 -11.41 1.96 15.71
CA ARG A 89 -10.28 2.86 15.90
C ARG A 89 -9.24 2.29 16.87
N GLY A 90 -7.97 2.29 16.48
CA GLY A 90 -6.87 1.79 17.29
C GLY A 90 -6.84 0.27 17.46
N ARG A 91 -7.83 -0.49 16.99
CA ARG A 91 -7.86 -1.95 17.14
C ARG A 91 -6.71 -2.62 16.40
N ALA A 92 -6.41 -2.18 15.18
CA ALA A 92 -5.28 -2.71 14.41
C ALA A 92 -3.96 -2.48 15.18
N ALA A 93 -3.76 -1.27 15.69
CA ALA A 93 -2.59 -0.93 16.49
C ALA A 93 -2.45 -1.81 17.74
N THR A 94 -3.55 -2.01 18.48
CA THR A 94 -3.57 -2.89 19.66
C THR A 94 -3.33 -4.34 19.30
N ARG A 95 -3.91 -4.84 18.20
CA ARG A 95 -3.79 -6.23 17.75
C ARG A 95 -2.35 -6.59 17.38
N PHE A 96 -1.61 -5.65 16.81
CA PHE A 96 -0.29 -5.89 16.21
C PHE A 96 0.88 -5.30 16.99
N SER A 97 0.64 -4.71 18.16
CA SER A 97 1.68 -4.04 18.96
C SER A 97 2.87 -4.92 19.36
N ALA A 98 2.72 -6.25 19.29
CA ALA A 98 3.75 -7.22 19.67
C ALA A 98 4.49 -7.89 18.47
N ILE A 99 4.13 -7.54 17.22
CA ILE A 99 4.72 -8.15 16.02
C ILE A 99 6.10 -7.57 15.67
N GLY A 100 6.35 -6.33 16.05
CA GLY A 100 7.55 -5.57 15.68
C GLY A 100 7.28 -4.08 15.84
N GLU A 101 7.58 -3.28 14.83
CA GLU A 101 7.26 -1.85 14.83
C GLU A 101 5.83 -1.64 14.33
N THR A 102 4.98 -1.01 15.15
CA THR A 102 3.63 -0.60 14.76
C THR A 102 3.50 0.91 14.90
N VAL A 103 3.26 1.60 13.78
CA VAL A 103 3.11 3.05 13.72
C VAL A 103 1.68 3.39 13.31
N VAL A 104 1.06 4.31 14.04
CA VAL A 104 -0.30 4.76 13.76
C VAL A 104 -0.32 6.26 13.50
N ARG A 105 -1.04 6.68 12.46
CA ARG A 105 -1.34 8.07 12.16
C ARG A 105 -2.78 8.20 11.69
N ALA A 106 -3.49 9.23 12.14
CA ALA A 106 -4.80 9.57 11.60
C ALA A 106 -4.74 10.88 10.80
N PHE A 107 -5.64 10.98 9.80
CA PHE A 107 -5.71 12.08 8.85
C PHE A 107 -7.16 12.54 8.67
N ALA A 108 -7.35 13.86 8.57
CA ALA A 108 -8.66 14.50 8.45
C ALA A 108 -8.67 15.48 7.28
N SER A 109 -9.80 15.60 6.59
CA SER A 109 -10.02 16.65 5.60
C SER A 109 -10.07 18.02 6.27
N ARG A 110 -9.43 19.01 5.64
CA ARG A 110 -9.54 20.40 6.09
C ARG A 110 -10.99 20.88 5.99
N GLY A 111 -11.66 21.05 7.13
CA GLY A 111 -13.05 21.52 7.23
C GLY A 111 -14.07 20.46 7.64
N GLY A 112 -13.65 19.22 7.92
CA GLY A 112 -14.51 18.19 8.49
C GLY A 112 -14.87 18.46 9.95
N ASN A 113 -16.11 18.14 10.35
CA ASN A 113 -16.60 18.27 11.72
C ASN A 113 -16.29 17.02 12.58
N ARG A 114 -15.32 16.20 12.17
CA ARG A 114 -14.95 14.90 12.74
C ARG A 114 -13.50 14.92 13.21
N SER A 115 -13.17 14.05 14.16
CA SER A 115 -11.80 13.90 14.66
C SER A 115 -10.81 13.51 13.55
N TYR A 116 -11.20 12.61 12.64
CA TYR A 116 -10.45 12.25 11.42
C TYR A 116 -11.29 11.43 10.42
N ASP A 117 -10.85 11.37 9.16
CA ASP A 117 -11.51 10.67 8.05
C ASP A 117 -10.97 9.25 7.83
N PHE A 118 -9.66 9.02 8.02
CA PHE A 118 -9.11 7.67 8.08
C PHE A 118 -7.94 7.53 9.05
N GLU A 119 -7.70 6.30 9.51
CA GLU A 119 -6.57 5.89 10.34
C GLU A 119 -5.65 4.97 9.53
N ALA A 120 -4.37 5.28 9.47
CA ALA A 120 -3.33 4.43 8.89
C ALA A 120 -2.52 3.78 10.00
N THR A 121 -2.40 2.46 9.94
CA THR A 121 -1.54 1.65 10.80
C THR A 121 -0.53 0.92 9.92
N SER A 122 0.75 1.28 10.03
CA SER A 122 1.84 0.53 9.41
C SER A 122 2.38 -0.47 10.42
N ILE A 123 2.51 -1.73 10.01
CA ILE A 123 3.01 -2.83 10.80
C ILE A 123 4.22 -3.44 10.08
N THR A 124 5.37 -3.42 10.73
CA THR A 124 6.61 -4.02 10.23
C THR A 124 7.01 -5.16 11.15
N ASP A 125 7.12 -6.37 10.59
CA ASP A 125 7.56 -7.56 11.30
C ASP A 125 9.01 -7.40 11.82
N GLN A 126 9.28 -7.96 13.00
CA GLN A 126 10.61 -7.91 13.59
C GLN A 126 11.70 -8.47 12.65
N SER A 127 11.42 -9.52 11.88
CA SER A 127 12.42 -10.08 10.95
C SER A 127 12.84 -9.08 9.86
N VAL A 128 11.93 -8.20 9.43
CA VAL A 128 12.24 -7.13 8.45
C VAL A 128 13.06 -6.02 9.10
N LEU A 129 12.79 -5.71 10.37
CA LEU A 129 13.63 -4.77 11.15
C LEU A 129 15.05 -5.31 11.34
N ASP A 130 15.18 -6.63 11.48
CA ASP A 130 16.45 -7.34 11.63
C ASP A 130 17.21 -7.52 10.30
N GLY A 131 16.66 -7.03 9.18
CA GLY A 131 17.33 -6.98 7.88
C GLY A 131 16.83 -7.97 6.82
N ARG A 132 15.75 -8.72 7.10
CA ARG A 132 15.08 -9.52 6.06
C ARG A 132 14.42 -8.59 5.04
N GLU A 133 14.48 -8.97 3.77
CA GLU A 133 13.71 -8.30 2.72
C GLU A 133 12.20 -8.45 2.99
N GLY A 134 11.46 -7.36 2.73
CA GLY A 134 10.01 -7.30 2.93
C GLY A 134 9.29 -6.69 1.74
N SER A 135 8.08 -7.17 1.48
CA SER A 135 7.11 -6.61 0.55
C SER A 135 5.98 -5.95 1.35
N LEU A 136 5.35 -4.93 0.76
CA LEU A 136 4.19 -4.28 1.34
C LEU A 136 2.89 -4.94 0.86
N ASP A 137 2.03 -5.31 1.81
CA ASP A 137 0.59 -5.45 1.58
C ASP A 137 -0.16 -4.25 2.13
N ALA A 138 -0.91 -3.56 1.28
CA ALA A 138 -1.71 -2.42 1.67
C ALA A 138 -3.19 -2.77 1.69
N TYR A 139 -3.86 -2.50 2.81
CA TYR A 139 -5.26 -2.78 3.08
C TYR A 139 -6.03 -1.48 3.17
N TYR A 140 -7.12 -1.38 2.43
CA TYR A 140 -8.12 -0.32 2.57
C TYR A 140 -9.41 -0.95 3.06
N TYR A 141 -9.91 -0.49 4.19
CA TYR A 141 -11.16 -0.94 4.78
C TYR A 141 -12.10 0.24 5.04
N HIS A 142 -13.22 0.27 4.35
CA HIS A 142 -14.27 1.25 4.60
C HIS A 142 -15.28 0.73 5.61
N VAL A 143 -15.42 1.44 6.74
CA VAL A 143 -16.16 0.96 7.91
C VAL A 143 -17.66 0.83 7.65
N ASP A 144 -18.26 1.84 7.03
CA ASP A 144 -19.73 1.91 6.86
C ASP A 144 -20.25 0.79 5.94
N THR A 145 -19.57 0.56 4.81
CA THR A 145 -19.94 -0.50 3.85
C THR A 145 -19.19 -1.81 4.06
N ARG A 146 -18.35 -1.88 5.10
CA ARG A 146 -17.47 -3.03 5.39
C ARG A 146 -16.74 -3.52 4.14
N THR A 147 -16.22 -2.57 3.36
CA THR A 147 -15.62 -2.85 2.06
C THR A 147 -14.12 -2.94 2.19
N LEU A 148 -13.57 -4.09 1.81
CA LEU A 148 -12.14 -4.38 1.82
C LEU A 148 -11.58 -4.34 0.40
N VAL A 149 -10.42 -3.71 0.26
CA VAL A 149 -9.55 -3.76 -0.91
C VAL A 149 -8.10 -3.95 -0.45
N MET A 150 -7.35 -4.75 -1.17
CA MET A 150 -5.96 -5.09 -0.87
C MET A 150 -5.07 -4.88 -2.09
N LEU A 151 -3.89 -4.32 -1.85
CA LEU A 151 -2.84 -4.13 -2.85
C LEU A 151 -1.56 -4.79 -2.37
N ARG A 152 -1.16 -5.86 -3.06
CA ARG A 152 0.17 -6.46 -2.91
C ARG A 152 1.14 -5.70 -3.81
N TYR A 153 2.19 -5.13 -3.23
CA TYR A 153 3.26 -4.49 -3.99
C TYR A 153 4.33 -5.52 -4.33
N VAL A 154 4.55 -5.76 -5.62
CA VAL A 154 5.57 -6.70 -6.09
C VAL A 154 6.48 -6.01 -7.08
N ARG A 155 7.77 -6.32 -6.93
CA ARG A 155 8.82 -5.82 -7.81
C ARG A 155 9.22 -6.95 -8.76
N PRO A 156 8.97 -6.81 -10.08
CA PRO A 156 9.50 -7.76 -11.05
C PRO A 156 11.02 -7.69 -11.06
N GLY A 157 11.66 -8.79 -11.41
CA GLY A 157 13.10 -8.82 -11.64
C GLY A 157 13.51 -7.87 -12.77
N PRO A 158 14.83 -7.65 -12.96
CA PRO A 158 15.35 -6.70 -13.95
C PRO A 158 14.96 -7.03 -15.41
N ASN A 159 14.59 -8.28 -15.68
CA ASN A 159 14.07 -8.76 -16.95
C ASN A 159 12.53 -8.62 -17.11
N GLY A 160 11.87 -7.95 -16.15
CA GLY A 160 10.41 -7.80 -16.13
C GLY A 160 9.65 -9.09 -15.78
N LEU A 161 10.35 -10.13 -15.29
CA LEU A 161 9.76 -11.41 -14.89
C LEU A 161 9.60 -11.49 -13.38
N PHE A 162 8.56 -12.21 -12.92
CA PHE A 162 8.49 -12.60 -11.51
C PHE A 162 9.52 -13.69 -11.21
N SER A 163 10.29 -13.51 -10.14
CA SER A 163 11.13 -14.57 -9.59
C SER A 163 10.28 -15.76 -9.14
N PRO A 164 10.83 -16.99 -9.10
CA PRO A 164 10.14 -18.15 -8.55
C PRO A 164 9.61 -17.90 -7.13
N ASP A 165 10.42 -17.25 -6.30
CA ASP A 165 10.06 -16.90 -4.92
C ASP A 165 8.87 -15.93 -4.89
N ALA A 166 8.87 -14.90 -5.73
CA ALA A 166 7.75 -13.97 -5.83
C ALA A 166 6.45 -14.67 -6.27
N ARG A 167 6.53 -15.71 -7.12
CA ARG A 167 5.34 -16.50 -7.49
C ARG A 167 4.87 -17.35 -6.33
N HIS A 168 5.80 -18.00 -5.64
CA HIS A 168 5.47 -18.84 -4.48
C HIS A 168 4.81 -18.01 -3.37
N THR A 169 5.36 -16.85 -3.03
CA THR A 169 4.77 -15.96 -2.02
C THR A 169 3.41 -15.41 -2.45
N LEU A 170 3.20 -15.16 -3.74
CA LEU A 170 1.89 -14.83 -4.30
C LEU A 170 0.90 -15.99 -4.11
N ASP A 171 1.26 -17.21 -4.52
CA ASP A 171 0.39 -18.38 -4.38
C ASP A 171 0.04 -18.71 -2.91
N GLU A 172 1.01 -18.57 -2.00
CA GLU A 172 0.77 -18.70 -0.56
C GLU A 172 -0.17 -17.62 -0.04
N PHE A 173 0.06 -16.37 -0.42
CA PHE A 173 -0.80 -15.24 -0.07
C PHE A 173 -2.25 -15.46 -0.53
N HIS A 174 -2.44 -15.86 -1.79
CA HIS A 174 -3.76 -16.20 -2.34
C HIS A 174 -4.43 -17.32 -1.55
N SER A 175 -3.67 -18.37 -1.23
CA SER A 175 -4.17 -19.51 -0.48
C SER A 175 -4.59 -19.14 0.95
N CYS A 176 -3.84 -18.27 1.63
CA CYS A 176 -4.15 -17.80 2.98
C CYS A 176 -5.44 -16.97 3.00
N VAL A 177 -5.57 -16.00 2.10
CA VAL A 177 -6.74 -15.10 2.03
C VAL A 177 -8.03 -15.88 1.73
N HIS A 178 -7.99 -16.86 0.82
CA HIS A 178 -9.18 -17.63 0.43
C HIS A 178 -9.61 -18.73 1.43
N ARG A 179 -8.79 -19.05 2.43
CA ARG A 179 -9.14 -20.02 3.49
C ARG A 179 -10.00 -19.43 4.60
N LEU A 180 -10.13 -18.11 4.66
CA LEU A 180 -10.83 -17.40 5.73
C LEU A 180 -12.35 -17.33 5.47
N PRO A 181 -13.20 -17.18 6.51
CA PRO A 181 -14.63 -17.45 6.44
C PRO A 181 -15.35 -16.74 5.29
N ARG A 182 -16.32 -17.44 4.69
CA ARG A 182 -17.06 -16.97 3.51
C ARG A 182 -17.89 -15.72 3.82
N ARG A 183 -17.90 -14.82 2.83
CA ARG A 183 -18.62 -13.54 2.77
C ARG A 183 -20.10 -13.69 3.16
N ASP A 184 -20.61 -12.71 3.90
CA ASP A 184 -22.05 -12.52 4.04
C ASP A 184 -22.68 -12.34 2.65
N ARG A 185 -23.84 -12.99 2.42
CA ARG A 185 -24.60 -12.85 1.18
C ARG A 185 -24.94 -11.37 0.97
N ARG A 186 -24.51 -10.82 -0.17
CA ARG A 186 -24.81 -9.43 -0.56
C ARG A 186 -26.32 -9.19 -0.64
N SER A 187 -26.70 -7.94 -0.36
CA SER A 187 -28.01 -7.42 -0.74
C SER A 187 -28.20 -7.55 -2.26
N ALA A 188 -29.41 -7.89 -2.69
CA ALA A 188 -29.75 -8.06 -4.11
C ALA A 188 -29.56 -6.78 -4.94
N ASP A 189 -29.50 -5.62 -4.28
CA ASP A 189 -29.42 -4.29 -4.91
C ASP A 189 -27.98 -3.73 -5.00
N ALA A 190 -26.97 -4.48 -4.56
CA ALA A 190 -25.57 -4.03 -4.57
C ALA A 190 -24.84 -4.47 -5.85
N TYR A 191 -24.64 -3.55 -6.79
CA TYR A 191 -23.87 -3.81 -8.01
C TYR A 191 -22.36 -3.67 -7.76
N SER A 192 -21.58 -4.53 -8.39
CA SER A 192 -20.11 -4.51 -8.37
C SER A 192 -19.56 -4.95 -9.73
N LEU A 193 -18.32 -4.55 -10.03
CA LEU A 193 -17.57 -5.05 -11.17
C LEU A 193 -16.63 -6.19 -10.77
N LEU A 194 -16.02 -6.10 -9.58
CA LEU A 194 -15.12 -7.14 -9.07
C LEU A 194 -15.28 -7.28 -7.55
N ASP A 195 -15.63 -8.49 -7.13
CA ASP A 195 -15.88 -8.81 -5.72
C ASP A 195 -14.65 -9.31 -4.99
N ASP A 196 -13.63 -9.70 -5.75
CA ASP A 196 -12.32 -10.03 -5.22
C ASP A 196 -11.64 -8.76 -4.69
N PRO A 197 -11.23 -8.71 -3.41
CA PRO A 197 -10.54 -7.56 -2.86
C PRO A 197 -9.08 -7.49 -3.30
N LEU A 198 -8.53 -8.54 -3.92
CA LEU A 198 -7.10 -8.66 -4.19
C LEU A 198 -6.69 -7.99 -5.50
N PHE A 199 -5.68 -7.13 -5.40
CA PHE A 199 -5.04 -6.48 -6.54
C PHE A 199 -3.52 -6.52 -6.38
N LEU A 200 -2.81 -6.52 -7.50
CA LEU A 200 -1.36 -6.46 -7.56
C LEU A 200 -0.93 -5.10 -8.08
N ARG A 201 -0.05 -4.41 -7.34
CA ARG A 201 0.60 -3.17 -7.76
C ARG A 201 2.01 -3.47 -8.25
N ILE A 202 2.31 -3.04 -9.48
CA ILE A 202 3.64 -3.12 -10.06
C ILE A 202 4.07 -1.72 -10.48
N HIS A 203 5.19 -1.27 -9.93
CA HIS A 203 5.78 0.02 -10.26
C HIS A 203 6.65 -0.05 -11.50
N GLU A 204 6.70 1.07 -12.21
CA GLU A 204 7.86 1.35 -13.06
C GLU A 204 9.10 1.58 -12.18
N PRO A 205 10.31 1.34 -12.69
CA PRO A 205 11.54 1.59 -11.94
C PRO A 205 11.74 3.10 -11.78
N GLU A 206 11.09 3.67 -10.78
CA GLU A 206 11.18 5.07 -10.39
C GLU A 206 11.75 5.22 -8.96
N PRO A 207 12.57 6.26 -8.71
CA PRO A 207 13.16 6.53 -7.40
C PRO A 207 12.10 6.90 -6.36
N PHE A 208 12.45 6.67 -5.09
CA PHE A 208 11.69 7.23 -3.99
C PHE A 208 11.80 8.76 -3.99
N THR A 209 10.66 9.41 -3.75
CA THR A 209 10.54 10.87 -3.71
C THR A 209 9.53 11.22 -2.64
N ALA A 210 9.95 11.72 -1.47
CA ALA A 210 8.99 11.94 -0.37
C ALA A 210 7.78 12.79 -0.83
N ALA A 211 8.04 13.92 -1.49
CA ALA A 211 7.05 14.94 -1.83
C ALA A 211 6.27 14.73 -3.15
N LEU A 212 5.54 13.62 -3.29
CA LEU A 212 4.67 13.43 -4.45
C LEU A 212 3.24 13.93 -4.26
N HIS A 213 2.73 14.65 -5.29
CA HIS A 213 1.33 15.04 -5.40
C HIS A 213 0.44 13.95 -6.01
N ARG A 214 1.04 12.87 -6.52
CA ARG A 214 0.39 11.72 -7.18
C ARG A 214 1.22 10.46 -6.92
N THR A 215 0.60 9.29 -6.94
CA THR A 215 1.33 8.01 -6.88
C THR A 215 2.34 7.89 -8.03
N SER A 216 3.43 7.15 -7.80
CA SER A 216 4.40 6.75 -8.83
C SER A 216 3.74 6.04 -10.01
N SER A 217 4.44 6.01 -11.15
CA SER A 217 3.97 5.33 -12.36
C SER A 217 3.92 3.81 -12.16
N GLY A 218 3.17 3.15 -13.05
CA GLY A 218 2.99 1.70 -13.04
C GLY A 218 1.52 1.29 -13.15
N ALA A 219 1.28 -0.01 -13.03
CA ALA A 219 -0.02 -0.64 -13.27
C ALA A 219 -0.60 -1.33 -12.03
N ILE A 220 -1.93 -1.41 -11.95
CA ILE A 220 -2.67 -2.20 -10.95
C ILE A 220 -3.45 -3.29 -11.69
N TYR A 221 -3.30 -4.52 -11.24
CA TYR A 221 -3.90 -5.70 -11.88
C TYR A 221 -4.87 -6.40 -10.93
N PRO A 222 -6.04 -6.84 -11.40
CA PRO A 222 -6.85 -7.80 -10.66
C PRO A 222 -6.04 -9.07 -10.40
N TYR A 223 -6.03 -9.53 -9.16
CA TYR A 223 -5.14 -10.60 -8.74
C TYR A 223 -5.41 -11.92 -9.48
N GLY A 224 -6.68 -12.30 -9.66
CA GLY A 224 -7.06 -13.50 -10.40
C GLY A 224 -6.56 -13.55 -11.85
N GLN A 225 -6.38 -12.40 -12.51
CA GLN A 225 -5.78 -12.33 -13.85
C GLN A 225 -4.30 -12.71 -13.80
N VAL A 226 -3.58 -12.26 -12.76
CA VAL A 226 -2.15 -12.56 -12.57
C VAL A 226 -1.96 -14.04 -12.26
N VAL A 227 -2.73 -14.59 -11.33
CA VAL A 227 -2.66 -16.03 -10.98
C VAL A 227 -2.96 -16.91 -12.20
N ALA A 228 -4.01 -16.57 -12.96
CA ALA A 228 -4.35 -17.32 -14.17
C ALA A 228 -3.21 -17.30 -15.20
N ALA A 229 -2.55 -16.15 -15.37
CA ALA A 229 -1.42 -16.01 -16.27
C ALA A 229 -0.15 -16.72 -15.77
N ILE A 230 0.15 -16.69 -14.47
CA ILE A 230 1.24 -17.45 -13.85
C ILE A 230 1.00 -18.94 -14.04
N SER A 231 -0.22 -19.41 -13.78
CA SER A 231 -0.61 -20.81 -13.94
C SER A 231 -0.51 -21.28 -15.39
N ALA A 232 -0.95 -20.46 -16.35
CA ALA A 232 -0.85 -20.76 -17.78
C ALA A 232 0.60 -20.81 -18.29
N ALA A 233 1.52 -20.10 -17.61
CA ALA A 233 2.94 -20.07 -17.94
C ALA A 233 3.77 -21.10 -17.14
N ALA A 234 3.14 -22.00 -16.38
CA ALA A 234 3.81 -23.00 -15.52
C ALA A 234 4.46 -24.17 -16.30
N GLU A 235 4.68 -24.02 -17.60
CA GLU A 235 5.42 -24.98 -18.42
C GLU A 235 6.86 -25.16 -17.88
N PRO A 236 7.29 -26.39 -17.60
CA PRO A 236 8.62 -26.65 -17.05
C PRO A 236 9.74 -26.09 -17.95
N GLY A 237 10.58 -25.21 -17.40
CA GLY A 237 11.77 -24.68 -18.08
C GLY A 237 11.57 -23.41 -18.89
N LEU A 238 10.36 -22.83 -18.95
CA LEU A 238 10.15 -21.52 -19.56
C LEU A 238 10.26 -20.36 -18.54
N PRO A 239 10.77 -19.19 -18.96
CA PRO A 239 10.64 -17.98 -18.14
C PRO A 239 9.15 -17.73 -17.88
N GLY A 240 8.80 -17.34 -16.66
CA GLY A 240 7.39 -17.06 -16.35
C GLY A 240 6.89 -15.80 -17.02
N PRO A 241 5.63 -15.42 -16.74
CA PRO A 241 5.01 -14.33 -17.48
C PRO A 241 5.76 -13.03 -17.20
N SER A 242 6.07 -12.32 -18.27
CA SER A 242 6.54 -10.94 -18.16
C SER A 242 5.38 -10.06 -17.72
N VAL A 243 5.68 -8.94 -17.06
CA VAL A 243 4.66 -7.92 -16.71
C VAL A 243 3.90 -7.46 -17.96
N GLY A 244 4.55 -7.46 -19.13
CA GLY A 244 3.94 -7.12 -20.41
C GLY A 244 2.92 -8.15 -20.94
N ALA A 245 2.83 -9.35 -20.35
CA ALA A 245 1.84 -10.36 -20.72
C ALA A 245 0.43 -10.04 -20.18
N PHE A 246 0.32 -9.11 -19.22
CA PHE A 246 -0.96 -8.73 -18.63
C PHE A 246 -1.65 -7.67 -19.48
N THR A 247 -2.71 -8.09 -20.18
CA THR A 247 -3.38 -7.26 -21.20
C THR A 247 -4.32 -6.19 -20.65
N ARG A 248 -4.80 -6.35 -19.41
CA ARG A 248 -5.74 -5.42 -18.77
C ARG A 248 -5.18 -4.95 -17.44
N HIS A 249 -4.99 -3.65 -17.31
CA HIS A 249 -4.55 -3.01 -16.09
C HIS A 249 -5.32 -1.72 -15.83
N LEU A 250 -5.29 -1.30 -14.58
CA LEU A 250 -5.83 -0.05 -14.13
C LEU A 250 -4.69 0.91 -13.83
N VAL A 251 -4.83 2.15 -14.28
CA VAL A 251 -4.03 3.25 -13.76
C VAL A 251 -4.54 3.62 -12.35
N PRO A 252 -3.67 4.13 -11.45
CA PRO A 252 -4.04 4.45 -10.07
C PRO A 252 -5.28 5.34 -9.93
N THR A 253 -5.47 6.28 -10.87
CA THR A 253 -6.62 7.18 -10.89
C THR A 253 -7.95 6.46 -11.09
N HIS A 254 -8.03 5.55 -12.06
CA HIS A 254 -9.23 4.75 -12.34
C HIS A 254 -9.50 3.75 -11.23
N PHE A 255 -8.45 3.10 -10.70
CA PHE A 255 -8.57 2.21 -9.57
C PHE A 255 -9.19 2.92 -8.35
N ALA A 256 -8.64 4.08 -7.96
CA ALA A 256 -9.15 4.86 -6.84
C ALA A 256 -10.62 5.24 -7.04
N GLN A 257 -11.00 5.66 -8.24
CA GLN A 257 -12.39 5.99 -8.57
C GLN A 257 -13.30 4.77 -8.42
N LEU A 258 -12.93 3.62 -8.98
CA LEU A 258 -13.77 2.42 -8.94
C LEU A 258 -13.92 1.84 -7.54
N VAL A 259 -12.86 1.89 -6.72
CA VAL A 259 -12.93 1.49 -5.30
C VAL A 259 -13.80 2.46 -4.51
N ARG A 260 -13.60 3.77 -4.67
CA ARG A 260 -14.39 4.81 -4.00
C ARG A 260 -15.87 4.67 -4.32
N ASP A 261 -16.17 4.47 -5.60
CA ASP A 261 -17.55 4.38 -6.09
C ASP A 261 -18.19 3.02 -5.77
N GLY A 262 -17.45 2.08 -5.16
CA GLY A 262 -17.95 0.79 -4.67
C GLY A 262 -17.95 -0.34 -5.71
N TRP A 263 -17.41 -0.11 -6.90
CA TRP A 263 -17.36 -1.12 -7.96
C TRP A 263 -16.35 -2.24 -7.71
N PHE A 264 -15.29 -1.94 -6.94
CA PHE A 264 -14.26 -2.90 -6.57
C PHE A 264 -14.20 -3.14 -5.07
N GLY A 265 -13.88 -4.38 -4.72
CA GLY A 265 -13.65 -4.81 -3.35
C GLY A 265 -14.70 -5.79 -2.84
N ALA A 266 -14.33 -6.47 -1.76
CA ALA A 266 -15.25 -7.34 -1.04
C ALA A 266 -16.04 -6.50 -0.03
N SER A 267 -17.36 -6.45 -0.20
CA SER A 267 -18.28 -5.80 0.73
C SER A 267 -18.74 -6.77 1.83
N GLY A 268 -19.11 -6.24 3.00
CA GLY A 268 -19.64 -7.06 4.09
C GLY A 268 -18.58 -7.89 4.81
N VAL A 269 -17.31 -7.52 4.71
CA VAL A 269 -16.22 -8.22 5.40
C VAL A 269 -16.15 -7.75 6.85
N PRO A 270 -16.31 -8.62 7.86
CA PRO A 270 -16.16 -8.21 9.26
C PRO A 270 -14.74 -7.72 9.53
N PHE A 271 -14.59 -6.67 10.35
CA PHE A 271 -13.28 -6.08 10.62
C PHE A 271 -12.27 -7.06 11.24
N GLU A 272 -12.73 -7.93 12.14
CA GLU A 272 -11.88 -8.97 12.74
C GLU A 272 -11.31 -9.94 11.68
N VAL A 273 -12.11 -10.28 10.66
CA VAL A 273 -11.63 -11.07 9.53
C VAL A 273 -10.53 -10.32 8.78
N VAL A 274 -10.65 -9.00 8.62
CA VAL A 274 -9.57 -8.19 8.01
C VAL A 274 -8.29 -8.24 8.85
N LEU A 275 -8.40 -8.18 10.18
CA LEU A 275 -7.24 -8.30 11.07
C LEU A 275 -6.56 -9.67 10.95
N ASP A 276 -7.33 -10.76 10.87
CA ASP A 276 -6.77 -12.10 10.63
C ASP A 276 -6.05 -12.19 9.28
N TRP A 277 -6.57 -11.51 8.25
CA TRP A 277 -5.92 -11.44 6.94
C TRP A 277 -4.60 -10.68 7.04
N VAL A 278 -4.61 -9.51 7.69
CA VAL A 278 -3.39 -8.71 7.91
C VAL A 278 -2.32 -9.55 8.62
N GLU A 279 -2.68 -10.23 9.72
CA GLU A 279 -1.75 -11.11 10.46
C GLU A 279 -1.14 -12.20 9.58
N ALA A 280 -1.98 -12.93 8.84
CA ALA A 280 -1.52 -13.98 7.92
C ALA A 280 -0.55 -13.43 6.87
N THR A 281 -0.82 -12.23 6.37
CA THR A 281 0.02 -11.64 5.33
C THR A 281 1.32 -11.07 5.84
N ILE A 282 1.37 -10.53 7.06
CA ILE A 282 2.63 -10.08 7.66
C ILE A 282 3.64 -11.24 7.72
N GLY A 283 3.20 -12.47 8.00
CA GLY A 283 4.08 -13.65 7.96
C GLY A 283 4.72 -13.92 6.59
N THR A 284 4.05 -13.54 5.49
CA THR A 284 4.54 -13.73 4.11
C THR A 284 5.27 -12.50 3.55
N ALA A 285 4.71 -11.32 3.82
CA ALA A 285 5.10 -10.01 3.32
C ALA A 285 6.24 -9.39 4.12
N GLY A 286 6.19 -9.57 5.44
CA GLY A 286 6.97 -8.82 6.42
C GLY A 286 6.41 -7.44 6.73
N VAL A 287 5.59 -6.81 5.87
CA VAL A 287 5.08 -5.45 6.08
C VAL A 287 3.63 -5.30 5.62
N ALA A 288 2.81 -4.67 6.46
CA ALA A 288 1.44 -4.33 6.12
C ALA A 288 1.12 -2.86 6.42
N LEU A 289 0.41 -2.19 5.51
CA LEU A 289 -0.20 -0.89 5.76
C LEU A 289 -1.71 -1.07 5.79
N MET A 290 -2.37 -0.74 6.90
CA MET A 290 -3.82 -0.82 7.03
C MET A 290 -4.42 0.57 7.15
N VAL A 291 -5.27 0.93 6.20
CA VAL A 291 -6.06 2.17 6.19
C VAL A 291 -7.52 1.84 6.50
N VAL A 292 -8.02 2.40 7.59
CA VAL A 292 -9.41 2.30 8.02
C VAL A 292 -10.11 3.62 7.73
N ASP A 293 -11.00 3.61 6.74
CA ASP A 293 -11.74 4.77 6.24
C ASP A 293 -13.11 4.88 6.93
N PHE A 294 -13.31 6.00 7.61
CA PHE A 294 -14.52 6.34 8.35
C PHE A 294 -15.42 7.31 7.59
N SER A 295 -15.07 7.74 6.38
CA SER A 295 -15.83 8.72 5.60
C SER A 295 -17.29 8.26 5.36
N LEU A 296 -18.24 9.20 5.36
CA LEU A 296 -19.68 8.90 5.09
C LEU A 296 -20.07 9.15 3.64
N ARG A 297 -19.11 9.13 2.72
CA ARG A 297 -19.39 9.48 1.34
C ARG A 297 -20.29 8.42 0.71
N GLN A 298 -21.29 8.88 -0.03
CA GLN A 298 -22.14 7.97 -0.78
C GLN A 298 -21.32 7.30 -1.89
N ARG A 299 -21.45 5.97 -2.00
CA ARG A 299 -20.83 5.18 -3.07
C ARG A 299 -21.74 5.16 -4.30
N GLY A 300 -21.14 5.35 -5.47
CA GLY A 300 -21.84 5.57 -6.75
C GLY A 300 -22.44 4.31 -7.40
N ASN A 301 -22.14 3.11 -6.90
CA ASN A 301 -22.64 1.83 -7.41
C ASN A 301 -24.07 1.46 -6.95
N GLY A 302 -24.83 2.43 -6.40
CA GLY A 302 -26.18 2.21 -5.89
C GLY A 302 -26.25 1.72 -4.43
N SER A 303 -25.11 1.39 -3.78
CA SER A 303 -25.06 0.88 -2.40
C SER A 303 -25.41 1.92 -1.31
N GLY A 304 -25.95 3.09 -1.68
CA GLY A 304 -26.32 4.18 -0.79
C GLY A 304 -27.73 4.73 -1.00
N MET A 305 -28.49 4.23 -1.98
CA MET A 305 -29.89 4.63 -2.15
C MET A 305 -30.77 3.86 -1.17
N LYS A 306 -30.73 4.25 0.11
CA LYS A 306 -31.88 3.96 0.98
C LYS A 306 -33.07 4.67 0.36
N ALA A 307 -33.99 3.92 -0.25
CA ALA A 307 -35.30 4.43 -0.60
C ALA A 307 -35.90 5.04 0.68
N ARG A 308 -36.09 6.36 0.69
CA ARG A 308 -36.96 6.98 1.69
C ARG A 308 -38.37 6.48 1.37
N ALA A 309 -38.86 5.57 2.21
CA ALA A 309 -40.28 5.28 2.33
C ALA A 309 -40.97 6.43 3.09
#